data_AF-A0A1R1S876-F1
#
_entry.id   AF-A0A1R1S876-F1
#
_cell.length_a   1.000
_cell.length_b   1.000
_cell.length_c   1.000
_cell.angle_alpha   90.00
_cell.angle_beta   90.00
_cell.angle_gamma   90.00
#
_symmetry.space_group_name_H-M   'P 1'
#
loop_
_entity.id
_entity.type
_entity.pdbx_description
1 polymer ?
#
loop_
_entity_poly.entity_id
_entity_poly.type
_entity_poly.pdbx_seq_one_letter_code
_entity_poly.pdbx_strand_id
1 'polypeptide(L)'
;MFRHSIRTFVVGLCALTAATPAATAVARTVPDGRQQATRAAAPAVHARTLADLATTMKGEAFAYASYDLFAAEAGREAHPAVGRLFRDTARTELNEHFREAATLAGTVGSNAANLRESINGETYEHQVMYRGFAAQARADGDRAAAGLFTEIAADEGRHRDAYRTALKVVTTGHGTVPAPPKAAVVPVPAGPPKVKAARTKANLDTAMHGEALAHAKYRLFAAHARQTGDTALARLFQGTADVELHEHFAGEAVLAGLVRTTKANLRKAIAGEHHEATVLYPGFAKRAAAVGDTTAARYFRDTAADEAKHEAAFRKALNKLG
;
A
#
# COMPACT_ATOMS: atom_id res chain seq x y z
N MET A 1 19.07 -47.55 -35.07
CA MET A 1 20.28 -47.99 -34.32
C MET A 1 20.19 -47.36 -32.94
N PHE A 2 20.06 -47.99 -31.78
CA PHE A 2 20.07 -49.38 -31.25
C PHE A 2 19.00 -49.38 -30.11
N ARG A 3 17.94 -50.19 -30.09
CA ARG A 3 17.78 -51.59 -29.63
C ARG A 3 18.56 -52.02 -28.35
N HIS A 4 17.81 -52.08 -27.24
CA HIS A 4 17.60 -53.20 -26.27
C HIS A 4 18.80 -54.02 -25.77
N SER A 5 18.85 -54.25 -24.45
CA SER A 5 18.98 -55.61 -23.90
C SER A 5 18.46 -55.73 -22.46
N ILE A 6 17.67 -56.78 -22.24
CA ILE A 6 17.12 -57.27 -20.97
C ILE A 6 18.00 -58.45 -20.52
N ARG A 7 18.24 -58.60 -19.21
CA ARG A 7 18.49 -59.92 -18.61
C ARG A 7 17.81 -60.07 -17.25
N THR A 8 17.14 -61.21 -17.13
CA THR A 8 16.28 -61.71 -16.06
C THR A 8 17.00 -62.83 -15.30
N PHE A 9 16.82 -62.93 -13.98
CA PHE A 9 16.81 -64.16 -13.15
C PHE A 9 16.18 -63.75 -11.80
N VAL A 10 14.98 -64.15 -11.34
CA VAL A 10 14.33 -65.46 -11.07
C VAL A 10 14.75 -66.06 -9.71
N VAL A 11 13.79 -65.93 -8.77
CA VAL A 11 13.28 -66.91 -7.78
C VAL A 11 13.94 -67.05 -6.40
N GLY A 12 13.07 -66.99 -5.38
CA GLY A 12 13.32 -67.43 -4.01
C GLY A 12 12.14 -67.15 -3.07
N LEU A 13 11.00 -67.81 -3.29
CA LEU A 13 9.82 -67.82 -2.44
C LEU A 13 10.00 -68.88 -1.33
N CYS A 14 9.75 -68.55 -0.04
CA CYS A 14 9.14 -69.51 0.89
C CYS A 14 8.56 -68.81 2.13
N ALA A 15 7.30 -69.16 2.41
CA ALA A 15 6.43 -68.67 3.48
C ALA A 15 6.62 -69.45 4.80
N LEU A 16 6.08 -68.92 5.91
CA LEU A 16 5.15 -69.56 6.87
C LEU A 16 4.94 -68.61 8.08
N THR A 17 3.79 -67.94 8.19
CA THR A 17 2.66 -68.20 9.11
C THR A 17 2.98 -68.29 10.61
N ALA A 18 2.46 -67.33 11.39
CA ALA A 18 1.85 -67.58 12.70
C ALA A 18 0.83 -66.47 13.03
N ALA A 19 -0.35 -66.88 13.49
CA ALA A 19 -1.51 -66.03 13.78
C ALA A 19 -1.62 -65.70 15.28
N THR A 20 -2.04 -64.45 15.57
CA THR A 20 -2.94 -63.93 16.64
C THR A 20 -2.80 -64.40 18.11
N PRO A 21 -2.98 -63.50 19.11
CA PRO A 21 -4.32 -63.01 19.46
C PRO A 21 -4.46 -61.50 19.66
N ALA A 22 -5.72 -61.10 19.53
CA ALA A 22 -6.28 -59.77 19.71
C ALA A 22 -5.95 -59.14 21.07
N ALA A 23 -5.54 -57.87 21.03
CA ALA A 23 -5.65 -56.95 22.16
C ALA A 23 -6.80 -55.97 21.86
N THR A 24 -7.93 -56.22 22.51
CA THR A 24 -9.09 -55.32 22.58
C THR A 24 -8.70 -54.06 23.37
N ALA A 25 -8.23 -53.04 22.66
CA ALA A 25 -8.14 -51.69 23.22
C ALA A 25 -9.55 -51.10 23.30
N VAL A 26 -10.13 -51.13 24.50
CA VAL A 26 -11.37 -50.44 24.83
C VAL A 26 -11.13 -48.93 24.74
N ALA A 27 -11.50 -48.34 23.61
CA ALA A 27 -11.60 -46.90 23.45
C ALA A 27 -12.71 -46.39 24.36
N ARG A 28 -12.35 -45.77 25.49
CA ARG A 28 -13.25 -44.95 26.29
C ARG A 28 -13.58 -43.69 25.49
N THR A 29 -14.70 -43.72 24.78
CA THR A 29 -15.36 -42.53 24.25
C THR A 29 -15.93 -41.74 25.44
N VAL A 30 -15.29 -40.63 25.80
CA VAL A 30 -15.92 -39.58 26.60
C VAL A 30 -16.64 -38.66 25.61
N PRO A 31 -17.98 -38.50 25.70
CA PRO A 31 -18.67 -37.53 24.88
C PRO A 31 -18.49 -36.15 25.50
N ASP A 32 -17.45 -35.42 25.10
CA ASP A 32 -17.39 -33.98 25.38
C ASP A 32 -18.21 -33.25 24.29
N GLY A 33 -19.49 -33.07 24.60
CA GLY A 33 -20.48 -32.39 23.78
C GLY A 33 -20.30 -30.88 23.71
N ARG A 34 -19.10 -30.41 23.38
CA ARG A 34 -18.90 -29.04 22.91
C ARG A 34 -18.87 -29.06 21.39
N GLN A 35 -20.04 -28.84 20.81
CA GLN A 35 -20.15 -28.38 19.42
C GLN A 35 -19.25 -27.15 19.28
N GLN A 36 -18.03 -27.34 18.77
CA GLN A 36 -17.35 -26.27 18.05
C GLN A 36 -18.23 -26.01 16.83
N ALA A 37 -19.18 -25.10 16.99
CA ALA A 37 -19.80 -24.45 15.86
C ALA A 37 -18.63 -23.93 15.02
N THR A 38 -18.38 -24.57 13.90
CA THR A 38 -17.54 -24.03 12.83
C THR A 38 -18.19 -22.70 12.48
N ARG A 39 -17.70 -21.61 13.07
CA ARG A 39 -18.10 -20.27 12.71
C ARG A 39 -17.80 -20.17 11.22
N ALA A 40 -18.84 -20.20 10.40
CA ALA A 40 -18.72 -20.03 8.97
C ALA A 40 -17.80 -18.82 8.75
N ALA A 41 -16.74 -18.99 7.98
CA ALA A 41 -15.87 -17.89 7.63
C ALA A 41 -16.75 -16.76 7.11
N ALA A 42 -16.57 -15.55 7.63
CA ALA A 42 -17.33 -14.40 7.13
C ALA A 42 -17.16 -14.36 5.60
N PRO A 43 -18.25 -14.12 4.85
CA PRO A 43 -18.16 -14.09 3.39
C PRO A 43 -17.07 -13.09 2.98
N ALA A 44 -16.25 -13.48 2.01
CA ALA A 44 -15.22 -12.60 1.45
C ALA A 44 -15.88 -11.34 0.88
N VAL A 45 -15.26 -10.18 1.12
CA VAL A 45 -15.74 -8.88 0.60
C VAL A 45 -15.90 -8.98 -0.91
N HIS A 46 -17.02 -8.46 -1.43
CA HIS A 46 -17.33 -8.56 -2.84
C HIS A 46 -16.28 -7.83 -3.70
N ALA A 47 -15.91 -8.39 -4.86
CA ALA A 47 -14.84 -7.85 -5.72
C ALA A 47 -15.02 -6.37 -6.10
N ARG A 48 -16.27 -5.94 -6.29
CA ARG A 48 -16.59 -4.52 -6.52
C ARG A 48 -16.25 -3.63 -5.31
N THR A 49 -16.57 -4.08 -4.11
CA THR A 49 -16.24 -3.36 -2.88
C THR A 49 -14.74 -3.35 -2.65
N LEU A 50 -14.02 -4.42 -2.98
CA LEU A 50 -12.55 -4.44 -2.95
C LEU A 50 -11.94 -3.40 -3.91
N ALA A 51 -12.49 -3.23 -5.11
CA ALA A 51 -12.05 -2.19 -6.04
C ALA A 51 -12.30 -0.77 -5.50
N ASP A 52 -13.44 -0.57 -4.83
CA ASP A 52 -13.78 0.70 -4.18
C ASP A 52 -12.81 0.99 -3.02
N LEU A 53 -12.53 0.00 -2.17
CA LEU A 53 -11.53 0.11 -1.09
C LEU A 53 -10.12 0.39 -1.61
N ALA A 54 -9.71 -0.24 -2.71
CA ALA A 54 -8.42 0.03 -3.35
C ALA A 54 -8.35 1.48 -3.88
N THR A 55 -9.46 1.99 -4.42
CA THR A 55 -9.55 3.39 -4.86
C THR A 55 -9.44 4.34 -3.67
N THR A 56 -10.15 4.04 -2.58
CA THR A 56 -10.05 4.77 -1.31
C THR A 56 -8.63 4.80 -0.78
N MET A 57 -7.98 3.64 -0.65
CA MET A 57 -6.59 3.58 -0.17
C MET A 57 -5.64 4.45 -1.00
N LYS A 58 -5.81 4.48 -2.33
CA LYS A 58 -5.02 5.34 -3.21
C LYS A 58 -5.28 6.83 -2.97
N GLY A 59 -6.54 7.22 -2.80
CA GLY A 59 -6.96 8.60 -2.51
C GLY A 59 -6.44 9.09 -1.16
N GLU A 60 -6.71 8.33 -0.11
CA GLU A 60 -6.32 8.65 1.28
C GLU A 60 -4.82 8.77 1.46
N ALA A 61 -4.06 7.87 0.85
CA ALA A 61 -2.61 7.94 0.90
C ALA A 61 -2.07 9.20 0.19
N PHE A 62 -2.65 9.54 -0.97
CA PHE A 62 -2.28 10.75 -1.70
C PHE A 62 -2.69 12.03 -0.96
N ALA A 63 -3.85 12.05 -0.30
CA ALA A 63 -4.30 13.14 0.54
C ALA A 63 -3.35 13.36 1.73
N TYR A 64 -2.99 12.29 2.45
CA TYR A 64 -1.96 12.33 3.50
C TYR A 64 -0.66 12.98 3.00
N ALA A 65 -0.09 12.46 1.91
CA ALA A 65 1.18 12.94 1.38
C ALA A 65 1.10 14.40 0.91
N SER A 66 0.00 14.78 0.25
CA SER A 66 -0.23 16.14 -0.21
C SER A 66 -0.42 17.13 0.94
N TYR A 67 -1.18 16.77 1.97
CA TYR A 67 -1.48 17.63 3.10
C TYR A 67 -0.26 17.87 3.99
N ASP A 68 0.64 16.90 4.13
CA ASP A 68 1.91 17.14 4.83
C ASP A 68 2.76 18.21 4.10
N LEU A 69 2.83 18.15 2.77
CA LEU A 69 3.51 19.18 1.97
C LEU A 69 2.80 20.54 2.05
N PHE A 70 1.46 20.58 2.03
CA PHE A 70 0.70 21.82 2.18
C PHE A 70 0.88 22.43 3.57
N ALA A 71 1.02 21.60 4.60
CA ALA A 71 1.33 22.05 5.94
C ALA A 71 2.72 22.69 6.04
N ALA A 72 3.71 22.09 5.37
CA ALA A 72 5.05 22.65 5.31
C ALA A 72 5.05 24.03 4.64
N GLU A 73 4.32 24.19 3.54
CA GLU A 73 4.17 25.49 2.86
C GLU A 73 3.44 26.52 3.73
N ALA A 74 2.36 26.13 4.41
CA ALA A 74 1.70 27.01 5.38
C ALA A 74 2.65 27.45 6.50
N GLY A 75 3.60 26.61 6.90
CA GLY A 75 4.69 27.00 7.79
C GLY A 75 5.60 28.06 7.19
N ARG A 76 6.00 27.92 5.91
CA ARG A 76 6.86 28.87 5.19
C ARG A 76 6.18 30.23 5.01
N GLU A 77 4.87 30.25 4.75
CA GLU A 77 4.06 31.47 4.62
C GLU A 77 3.62 32.06 5.98
N ALA A 78 4.18 31.59 7.10
CA ALA A 78 3.86 32.05 8.46
C ALA A 78 2.37 31.89 8.84
N HIS A 79 1.74 30.81 8.39
CA HIS A 79 0.38 30.39 8.74
C HIS A 79 0.37 29.10 9.60
N PRO A 80 0.97 29.10 10.80
CA PRO A 80 1.18 27.88 11.59
C PRO A 80 -0.12 27.20 12.04
N ALA A 81 -1.22 27.94 12.17
CA ALA A 81 -2.53 27.35 12.45
C ALA A 81 -3.08 26.54 11.28
N VAL A 82 -2.87 27.01 10.05
CA VAL A 82 -3.25 26.28 8.83
C VAL A 82 -2.33 25.07 8.65
N GLY A 83 -1.03 25.22 8.91
CA GLY A 83 -0.10 24.11 8.89
C GLY A 83 -0.43 23.01 9.91
N ARG A 84 -0.92 23.37 11.10
CA ARG A 84 -1.43 22.37 12.05
C ARG A 84 -2.69 21.68 11.52
N LEU A 85 -3.65 22.42 10.98
CA LEU A 85 -4.86 21.85 10.43
C LEU A 85 -4.55 20.81 9.34
N PHE A 86 -3.71 21.15 8.36
CA PHE A 86 -3.31 20.19 7.32
C PHE A 86 -2.63 18.94 7.89
N ARG A 87 -1.71 19.10 8.86
CA ARG A 87 -1.07 17.93 9.50
C ARG A 87 -2.05 17.07 10.27
N ASP A 88 -3.04 17.67 10.92
CA ASP A 88 -4.03 16.94 11.71
C ASP A 88 -4.94 16.13 10.78
N THR A 89 -5.44 16.78 9.72
CA THR A 89 -6.21 16.11 8.65
C THR A 89 -5.41 15.00 7.98
N ALA A 90 -4.16 15.25 7.56
CA ALA A 90 -3.28 14.24 6.98
C ALA A 90 -3.17 12.99 7.87
N ARG A 91 -3.07 13.17 9.19
CA ARG A 91 -3.01 12.04 10.13
C ARG A 91 -4.32 11.27 10.20
N THR A 92 -5.47 11.92 10.05
CA THR A 92 -6.77 11.24 9.93
C THR A 92 -6.82 10.40 8.65
N GLU A 93 -6.44 10.96 7.50
CA GLU A 93 -6.43 10.22 6.22
C GLU A 93 -5.61 8.93 6.32
N LEU A 94 -4.41 9.02 6.89
CA LEU A 94 -3.52 7.85 6.97
C LEU A 94 -3.90 6.87 8.09
N ASN A 95 -4.17 7.37 9.30
CA ASN A 95 -4.28 6.50 10.48
C ASN A 95 -5.70 5.98 10.71
N GLU A 96 -6.71 6.63 10.14
CA GLU A 96 -8.12 6.24 10.27
C GLU A 96 -8.62 5.74 8.91
N HIS A 97 -8.79 6.63 7.92
CA HIS A 97 -9.44 6.30 6.66
C HIS A 97 -8.69 5.20 5.89
N PHE A 98 -7.42 5.43 5.55
CA PHE A 98 -6.59 4.46 4.84
C PHE A 98 -6.46 3.15 5.62
N ARG A 99 -6.22 3.22 6.94
CA ARG A 99 -5.99 2.04 7.79
C ARG A 99 -7.24 1.16 7.87
N GLU A 100 -8.42 1.75 8.00
CA GLU A 100 -9.67 1.01 8.03
C GLU A 100 -9.99 0.41 6.65
N ALA A 101 -9.81 1.16 5.55
CA ALA A 101 -9.93 0.60 4.20
C ALA A 101 -8.97 -0.58 3.98
N ALA A 102 -7.71 -0.43 4.38
CA ALA A 102 -6.71 -1.48 4.27
C ALA A 102 -7.08 -2.73 5.08
N THR A 103 -7.71 -2.54 6.24
CA THR A 103 -8.23 -3.62 7.09
C THR A 103 -9.39 -4.35 6.41
N LEU A 104 -10.36 -3.61 5.88
CA LEU A 104 -11.51 -4.17 5.16
C LEU A 104 -11.09 -4.89 3.87
N ALA A 105 -10.07 -4.39 3.20
CA ALA A 105 -9.51 -4.99 1.99
C ALA A 105 -8.62 -6.23 2.27
N GLY A 106 -8.24 -6.47 3.54
CA GLY A 106 -7.32 -7.56 3.89
C GLY A 106 -5.89 -7.32 3.37
N THR A 107 -5.46 -6.06 3.31
CA THR A 107 -4.17 -5.66 2.71
C THR A 107 -2.97 -6.24 3.45
N VAL A 108 -3.03 -6.36 4.78
CA VAL A 108 -1.92 -6.87 5.59
C VAL A 108 -2.07 -8.37 5.79
N GLY A 109 -1.19 -9.14 5.15
CA GLY A 109 -1.02 -10.58 5.37
C GLY A 109 0.16 -10.90 6.30
N SER A 110 0.67 -12.12 6.19
CA SER A 110 1.92 -12.53 6.89
C SER A 110 3.13 -11.79 6.35
N ASN A 111 4.24 -11.74 7.10
CA ASN A 111 5.51 -11.15 6.64
C ASN A 111 5.93 -11.67 5.24
N ALA A 112 5.79 -12.97 4.98
CA ALA A 112 6.09 -13.56 3.68
C ALA A 112 5.09 -13.14 2.58
N ALA A 113 3.81 -12.96 2.90
CA ALA A 113 2.82 -12.48 1.95
C ALA A 113 3.07 -11.01 1.58
N ASN A 114 3.28 -10.16 2.59
CA ASN A 114 3.58 -8.73 2.41
C ASN A 114 4.84 -8.53 1.56
N LEU A 115 5.91 -9.32 1.84
CA LEU A 115 7.14 -9.29 1.04
C LEU A 115 6.92 -9.68 -0.43
N ARG A 116 6.09 -10.71 -0.70
CA ARG A 116 5.78 -11.09 -2.09
C ARG A 116 5.01 -10.00 -2.81
N GLU A 117 4.07 -9.37 -2.12
CA GLU A 117 3.31 -8.25 -2.67
C GLU A 117 4.21 -7.06 -3.01
N SER A 118 5.09 -6.66 -2.09
CA SER A 118 6.09 -5.62 -2.33
C SER A 118 7.00 -5.98 -3.51
N ILE A 119 7.55 -7.20 -3.56
CA ILE A 119 8.38 -7.64 -4.71
C ILE A 119 7.65 -7.50 -6.04
N ASN A 120 6.35 -7.78 -6.08
CA ASN A 120 5.55 -7.66 -7.30
C ASN A 120 5.35 -6.19 -7.72
N GLY A 121 4.98 -5.32 -6.77
CA GLY A 121 4.83 -3.88 -7.01
C GLY A 121 6.12 -3.26 -7.53
N GLU A 122 7.20 -3.41 -6.76
CA GLU A 122 8.53 -2.90 -7.07
C GLU A 122 9.06 -3.44 -8.40
N THR A 123 8.76 -4.71 -8.74
CA THR A 123 9.13 -5.27 -10.04
C THR A 123 8.40 -4.58 -11.18
N TYR A 124 7.09 -4.34 -11.03
CA TYR A 124 6.31 -3.63 -12.05
C TYR A 124 6.79 -2.19 -12.21
N GLU A 125 7.01 -1.48 -11.10
CA GLU A 125 7.44 -0.09 -11.09
C GLU A 125 8.80 0.08 -11.78
N HIS A 126 9.80 -0.70 -11.37
CA HIS A 126 11.14 -0.61 -11.93
C HIS A 126 11.26 -1.16 -13.38
N GLN A 127 10.55 -2.24 -13.74
CA GLN A 127 10.71 -2.87 -15.06
C GLN A 127 9.80 -2.29 -16.12
N VAL A 128 8.62 -1.80 -15.74
CA VAL A 128 7.56 -1.40 -16.67
C VAL A 128 7.25 0.09 -16.51
N MET A 129 6.72 0.49 -15.35
CA MET A 129 6.13 1.82 -15.18
C MET A 129 7.16 2.93 -15.36
N TYR A 130 8.18 2.98 -14.52
CA TYR A 130 9.13 4.10 -14.50
C TYR A 130 10.03 4.15 -15.73
N ARG A 131 10.39 2.98 -16.30
CA ARG A 131 11.10 2.93 -17.58
C ARG A 131 10.23 3.48 -18.72
N GLY A 132 8.95 3.12 -18.75
CA GLY A 132 7.98 3.64 -19.70
C GLY A 132 7.80 5.15 -19.56
N PHE A 133 7.58 5.63 -18.34
CA PHE A 133 7.43 7.06 -18.03
C PHE A 133 8.68 7.85 -18.41
N ALA A 134 9.87 7.33 -18.11
CA ALA A 134 11.12 7.96 -18.50
C ALA A 134 11.26 8.06 -20.02
N ALA A 135 10.95 7.00 -20.78
CA ALA A 135 11.00 7.02 -22.23
C ALA A 135 9.99 8.04 -22.81
N GLN A 136 8.77 8.05 -22.30
CA GLN A 136 7.71 8.98 -22.72
C GLN A 136 8.06 10.43 -22.42
N ALA A 137 8.64 10.72 -21.24
CA ALA A 137 9.10 12.06 -20.88
C ALA A 137 10.29 12.52 -21.74
N ARG A 138 11.20 11.62 -22.15
CA ARG A 138 12.26 11.94 -23.12
C ARG A 138 11.67 12.34 -24.48
N ALA A 139 10.68 11.59 -24.95
CA ALA A 139 9.99 11.88 -26.21
C ALA A 139 9.20 13.19 -26.15
N ASP A 140 8.66 13.54 -24.98
CA ASP A 140 7.95 14.79 -24.72
C ASP A 140 8.89 16.01 -24.54
N GLY A 141 10.21 15.79 -24.44
CA GLY A 141 11.19 16.84 -24.18
C GLY A 141 11.31 17.26 -22.71
N ASP A 142 10.53 16.65 -21.81
CA ASP A 142 10.55 16.90 -20.36
C ASP A 142 11.73 16.12 -19.69
N ARG A 143 12.96 16.52 -20.03
CA ARG A 143 14.20 15.81 -19.67
C ARG A 143 14.43 15.65 -18.16
N ALA A 144 13.99 16.61 -17.35
CA ALA A 144 14.10 16.51 -15.89
C ALA A 144 13.23 15.37 -15.33
N ALA A 145 11.98 15.24 -15.81
CA ALA A 145 11.09 14.14 -15.43
C ALA A 145 11.64 12.79 -15.91
N ALA A 146 12.19 12.74 -17.13
CA ALA A 146 12.85 11.54 -17.61
C ALA A 146 14.04 11.12 -16.73
N GLY A 147 14.82 12.07 -16.22
CA GLY A 147 15.90 11.84 -15.27
C GLY A 147 15.37 11.24 -13.97
N LEU A 148 14.41 11.92 -13.34
CA LEU A 148 13.78 11.48 -12.10
C LEU A 148 13.20 10.07 -12.22
N PHE A 149 12.37 9.79 -13.22
CA PHE A 149 11.81 8.46 -13.43
C PHE A 149 12.88 7.38 -13.66
N THR A 150 14.04 7.74 -14.22
CA THR A 150 15.14 6.77 -14.38
C THR A 150 15.82 6.45 -13.05
N GLU A 151 15.97 7.45 -12.19
CA GLU A 151 16.50 7.30 -10.83
C GLU A 151 15.56 6.45 -9.98
N ILE A 152 14.27 6.79 -9.94
CA ILE A 152 13.25 6.02 -9.22
C ILE A 152 13.24 4.56 -9.72
N ALA A 153 13.28 4.31 -11.04
CA ALA A 153 13.38 2.95 -11.57
C ALA A 153 14.62 2.17 -11.09
N ALA A 154 15.72 2.83 -10.77
CA ALA A 154 16.89 2.16 -10.19
C ALA A 154 16.67 1.84 -8.71
N ASP A 155 15.95 2.70 -8.00
CA ASP A 155 15.66 2.61 -6.57
C ASP A 155 14.68 1.48 -6.28
N GLU A 156 13.58 1.38 -7.03
CA GLU A 156 12.63 0.25 -6.89
C GLU A 156 13.29 -1.08 -7.25
N GLY A 157 14.27 -1.05 -8.16
CA GLY A 157 15.12 -2.21 -8.44
C GLY A 157 15.86 -2.71 -7.19
N ARG A 158 16.39 -1.78 -6.38
CA ARG A 158 17.10 -2.09 -5.13
C ARG A 158 16.14 -2.49 -4.01
N HIS A 159 14.99 -1.82 -3.89
CA HIS A 159 13.92 -2.21 -2.95
C HIS A 159 13.47 -3.65 -3.19
N ARG A 160 13.13 -3.99 -4.44
CA ARG A 160 12.76 -5.33 -4.89
C ARG A 160 13.79 -6.40 -4.51
N ASP A 161 15.07 -6.13 -4.73
CA ASP A 161 16.15 -7.08 -4.44
C ASP A 161 16.38 -7.22 -2.92
N ALA A 162 16.23 -6.14 -2.16
CA ALA A 162 16.25 -6.19 -0.70
C ALA A 162 15.08 -7.04 -0.14
N TYR A 163 13.87 -6.86 -0.67
CA TYR A 163 12.71 -7.66 -0.29
C TYR A 163 12.84 -9.13 -0.69
N ARG A 164 13.43 -9.46 -1.84
CA ARG A 164 13.74 -10.85 -2.20
C ARG A 164 14.67 -11.50 -1.18
N THR A 165 15.69 -10.77 -0.75
CA THR A 165 16.62 -11.24 0.29
C THR A 165 15.89 -11.45 1.61
N ALA A 166 15.06 -10.49 2.04
CA ALA A 166 14.27 -10.59 3.26
C ALA A 166 13.27 -11.75 3.22
N LEU A 167 12.65 -12.01 2.07
CA LEU A 167 11.72 -13.13 1.88
C LEU A 167 12.43 -14.48 2.08
N LYS A 168 13.64 -14.65 1.53
CA LYS A 168 14.45 -15.83 1.81
C LYS A 168 14.70 -16.01 3.31
N VAL A 169 15.06 -14.93 4.03
CA VAL A 169 15.31 -14.99 5.47
C VAL A 169 14.05 -15.41 6.24
N VAL A 170 12.92 -14.74 5.99
CA VAL A 170 11.64 -15.00 6.68
C VAL A 170 11.11 -16.42 6.39
N THR A 171 11.40 -16.98 5.22
CA THR A 171 10.90 -18.31 4.83
C THR A 171 11.81 -19.46 5.23
N THR A 172 13.12 -19.22 5.37
CA THR A 172 14.11 -20.27 5.66
C THR A 172 14.73 -20.17 7.03
N GLY A 173 14.63 -19.02 7.70
CA GLY A 173 15.36 -18.70 8.93
C GLY A 173 16.87 -18.45 8.71
N HIS A 174 17.35 -18.42 7.47
CA HIS A 174 18.77 -18.30 7.15
C HIS A 174 19.11 -16.99 6.42
N GLY A 175 20.19 -16.34 6.87
CA GLY A 175 20.72 -15.10 6.31
C GLY A 175 20.43 -13.89 7.19
N THR A 176 20.50 -12.69 6.60
CA THR A 176 20.28 -11.43 7.31
C THR A 176 19.37 -10.54 6.47
N VAL A 177 18.33 -9.97 7.09
CA VAL A 177 17.49 -8.98 6.43
C VAL A 177 18.35 -7.76 6.07
N PRO A 178 18.31 -7.26 4.83
CA PRO A 178 19.08 -6.08 4.44
C PRO A 178 18.83 -4.86 5.34
N ALA A 179 19.85 -4.00 5.45
CA ALA A 179 19.69 -2.73 6.14
C ALA A 179 18.63 -1.86 5.43
N PRO A 180 17.86 -1.03 6.18
CA PRO A 180 16.90 -0.13 5.56
C PRO A 180 17.60 0.87 4.63
N PRO A 181 16.99 1.23 3.49
CA PRO A 181 17.47 2.35 2.70
C PRO A 181 17.29 3.65 3.50
N LYS A 182 18.03 4.69 3.11
CA LYS A 182 17.96 6.02 3.71
C LYS A 182 17.42 6.98 2.66
N ALA A 183 16.26 7.57 2.94
CA ALA A 183 15.67 8.59 2.07
C ALA A 183 16.53 9.86 2.06
N ALA A 184 16.79 10.38 0.87
CA ALA A 184 17.23 11.75 0.69
C ALA A 184 16.00 12.66 0.73
N VAL A 185 15.84 13.42 1.83
CA VAL A 185 14.68 14.30 1.99
C VAL A 185 14.73 15.42 0.94
N VAL A 186 13.76 15.42 0.01
CA VAL A 186 13.63 16.41 -1.05
C VAL A 186 12.74 17.57 -0.58
N PRO A 187 13.24 18.82 -0.56
CA PRO A 187 12.40 19.98 -0.30
C PRO A 187 11.41 20.23 -1.44
N VAL A 188 10.13 20.40 -1.11
CA VAL A 188 9.08 20.73 -2.10
C VAL A 188 8.63 22.19 -1.93
N PRO A 189 9.21 23.15 -2.65
CA PRO A 189 8.76 24.54 -2.60
C PRO A 189 7.45 24.73 -3.40
N ALA A 190 6.64 25.70 -2.99
CA ALA A 190 5.53 26.15 -3.83
C ALA A 190 6.05 26.65 -5.20
N GLY A 191 5.43 26.19 -6.29
CA GLY A 191 5.92 26.50 -7.63
C GLY A 191 5.03 25.96 -8.74
N PRO A 192 5.09 26.52 -9.96
CA PRO A 192 4.32 26.00 -11.07
C PRO A 192 4.90 24.64 -11.52
N PRO A 193 4.13 23.82 -12.26
CA PRO A 193 4.68 22.61 -12.85
C PRO A 193 5.93 22.91 -13.68
N LYS A 194 6.95 22.07 -13.54
CA LYS A 194 8.23 22.17 -14.28
C LYS A 194 8.23 21.36 -15.57
N VAL A 195 7.15 20.63 -15.84
CA VAL A 195 6.92 19.85 -17.07
C VAL A 195 5.84 20.50 -17.93
N LYS A 196 5.93 20.31 -19.25
CA LYS A 196 5.00 20.95 -20.20
C LYS A 196 4.00 19.96 -20.77
N ALA A 197 4.44 18.78 -21.15
CA ALA A 197 3.61 17.83 -21.90
C ALA A 197 2.49 17.24 -21.04
N ALA A 198 1.29 17.17 -21.61
CA ALA A 198 0.13 16.62 -20.92
C ALA A 198 0.34 15.15 -20.49
N ARG A 199 1.00 14.35 -21.34
CA ARG A 199 1.34 12.96 -21.01
C ARG A 199 2.31 12.88 -19.83
N THR A 200 3.38 13.67 -19.83
CA THR A 200 4.32 13.69 -18.70
C THR A 200 3.65 14.16 -17.39
N LYS A 201 2.75 15.15 -17.45
CA LYS A 201 1.94 15.56 -16.29
C LYS A 201 1.07 14.42 -15.76
N ALA A 202 0.39 13.69 -16.64
CA ALA A 202 -0.43 12.53 -16.26
C ALA A 202 0.41 11.38 -15.67
N ASN A 203 1.63 11.18 -16.17
CA ASN A 203 2.55 10.20 -15.62
C ASN A 203 3.00 10.57 -14.21
N LEU A 204 3.36 11.84 -13.96
CA LEU A 204 3.71 12.31 -12.61
C LEU A 204 2.53 12.18 -11.65
N ASP A 205 1.31 12.51 -12.08
CA ASP A 205 0.11 12.30 -11.27
C ASP A 205 -0.09 10.82 -10.92
N THR A 206 0.05 9.94 -11.91
CA THR A 206 -0.06 8.49 -11.71
C THR A 206 0.98 7.97 -10.73
N ALA A 207 2.23 8.40 -10.91
CA ALA A 207 3.36 7.99 -10.10
C ALA A 207 3.21 8.45 -8.65
N MET A 208 2.87 9.72 -8.41
CA MET A 208 2.69 10.25 -7.05
C MET A 208 1.62 9.48 -6.25
N HIS A 209 0.53 9.06 -6.90
CA HIS A 209 -0.44 8.23 -6.19
C HIS A 209 0.07 6.80 -5.91
N GLY A 210 0.94 6.26 -6.77
CA GLY A 210 1.65 5.00 -6.54
C GLY A 210 2.58 5.11 -5.34
N GLU A 211 3.44 6.13 -5.33
CA GLU A 211 4.40 6.41 -4.26
C GLU A 211 3.72 6.61 -2.89
N ALA A 212 2.65 7.41 -2.87
CA ALA A 212 1.88 7.62 -1.65
C ALA A 212 1.26 6.31 -1.14
N LEU A 213 0.69 5.49 -2.04
CA LEU A 213 0.11 4.20 -1.68
C LEU A 213 1.18 3.20 -1.20
N ALA A 214 2.33 3.14 -1.87
CA ALA A 214 3.46 2.30 -1.48
C ALA A 214 3.97 2.67 -0.09
N HIS A 215 4.19 3.97 0.17
CA HIS A 215 4.50 4.49 1.49
C HIS A 215 3.50 3.97 2.54
N ALA A 216 2.21 4.23 2.34
CA ALA A 216 1.18 3.92 3.33
C ALA A 216 1.09 2.39 3.61
N LYS A 217 1.20 1.56 2.57
CA LYS A 217 1.23 0.09 2.71
C LYS A 217 2.46 -0.38 3.47
N TYR A 218 3.65 0.13 3.13
CA TYR A 218 4.89 -0.27 3.78
C TYR A 218 4.93 0.16 5.25
N ARG A 219 4.29 1.27 5.63
CA ARG A 219 4.07 1.62 7.05
C ARG A 219 3.22 0.57 7.78
N LEU A 220 2.16 0.05 7.15
CA LEU A 220 1.36 -1.04 7.73
C LEU A 220 2.14 -2.35 7.82
N PHE A 221 2.91 -2.71 6.79
CA PHE A 221 3.75 -3.91 6.78
C PHE A 221 4.86 -3.83 7.82
N ALA A 222 5.48 -2.67 7.99
CA ALA A 222 6.45 -2.41 9.06
C ALA A 222 5.80 -2.58 10.45
N ALA A 223 4.58 -2.09 10.64
CA ALA A 223 3.85 -2.27 11.89
C ALA A 223 3.55 -3.74 12.18
N HIS A 224 3.11 -4.51 11.17
CA HIS A 224 2.89 -5.94 11.30
C HIS A 224 4.18 -6.72 11.62
N ALA A 225 5.28 -6.41 10.93
CA ALA A 225 6.58 -7.01 11.20
C ALA A 225 7.04 -6.74 12.65
N ARG A 226 6.84 -5.52 13.18
CA ARG A 226 7.11 -5.23 14.60
C ARG A 226 6.25 -6.07 15.54
N GLN A 227 4.95 -6.16 15.27
CA GLN A 227 4.00 -6.92 16.09
C GLN A 227 4.33 -8.42 16.11
N THR A 228 4.92 -8.94 15.04
CA THR A 228 5.34 -10.34 14.92
C THR A 228 6.80 -10.58 15.36
N GLY A 229 7.48 -9.56 15.89
CA GLY A 229 8.83 -9.66 16.43
C GLY A 229 9.96 -9.50 15.41
N ASP A 230 9.66 -9.36 14.11
CA ASP A 230 10.68 -9.17 13.06
C ASP A 230 11.08 -7.70 12.94
N THR A 231 11.89 -7.26 13.91
CA THR A 231 12.33 -5.86 14.00
C THR A 231 13.23 -5.45 12.82
N ALA A 232 13.97 -6.40 12.23
CA ALA A 232 14.82 -6.10 11.09
C ALA A 232 13.99 -5.85 9.83
N LEU A 233 13.00 -6.70 9.56
CA LEU A 233 12.06 -6.51 8.46
C LEU A 233 11.22 -5.25 8.63
N ALA A 234 10.80 -4.96 9.86
CA ALA A 234 10.09 -3.73 10.17
C ALA A 234 10.90 -2.47 9.81
N ARG A 235 12.19 -2.47 10.12
CA ARG A 235 13.08 -1.36 9.74
C ARG A 235 13.22 -1.27 8.24
N LEU A 236 13.39 -2.40 7.53
CA LEU A 236 13.49 -2.41 6.07
C LEU A 236 12.26 -1.77 5.41
N PHE A 237 11.05 -2.25 5.74
CA PHE A 237 9.81 -1.66 5.23
C PHE A 237 9.68 -0.18 5.58
N GLN A 238 10.06 0.20 6.79
CA GLN A 238 10.01 1.60 7.20
C GLN A 238 10.97 2.47 6.39
N GLY A 239 12.21 2.04 6.18
CA GLY A 239 13.18 2.78 5.37
C GLY A 239 12.72 2.94 3.93
N THR A 240 12.16 1.89 3.33
CA THR A 240 11.58 1.97 1.98
C THR A 240 10.39 2.92 1.95
N ALA A 241 9.45 2.83 2.90
CA ALA A 241 8.35 3.78 3.00
C ALA A 241 8.84 5.25 3.09
N ASP A 242 9.92 5.49 3.83
CA ASP A 242 10.49 6.82 3.97
C ASP A 242 11.08 7.31 2.62
N VAL A 243 11.64 6.42 1.78
CA VAL A 243 12.10 6.74 0.42
C VAL A 243 10.92 7.12 -0.48
N GLU A 244 9.86 6.29 -0.53
CA GLU A 244 8.70 6.56 -1.39
C GLU A 244 8.10 7.95 -1.13
N LEU A 245 8.01 8.36 0.14
CA LEU A 245 7.38 9.63 0.49
C LEU A 245 8.34 10.81 0.39
N HIS A 246 9.54 10.69 0.96
CA HIS A 246 10.42 11.84 1.16
C HIS A 246 11.39 12.08 -0.01
N GLU A 247 11.52 11.11 -0.93
CA GLU A 247 12.39 11.19 -2.09
C GLU A 247 11.58 11.10 -3.39
N HIS A 248 10.89 9.98 -3.64
CA HIS A 248 10.17 9.75 -4.89
C HIS A 248 8.97 10.70 -5.04
N PHE A 249 7.96 10.58 -4.17
CA PHE A 249 6.77 11.44 -4.17
C PHE A 249 7.15 12.92 -4.11
N ALA A 250 8.11 13.28 -3.26
CA ALA A 250 8.56 14.66 -3.10
C ALA A 250 9.23 15.20 -4.38
N GLY A 251 10.10 14.42 -5.03
CA GLY A 251 10.70 14.78 -6.32
C GLY A 251 9.66 14.96 -7.42
N GLU A 252 8.67 14.07 -7.48
CA GLU A 252 7.58 14.15 -8.44
C GLU A 252 6.67 15.34 -8.20
N ALA A 253 6.34 15.62 -6.93
CA ALA A 253 5.56 16.77 -6.51
C ALA A 253 6.22 18.09 -6.93
N VAL A 254 7.56 18.18 -6.88
CA VAL A 254 8.32 19.34 -7.37
C VAL A 254 8.13 19.53 -8.88
N LEU A 255 8.20 18.46 -9.67
CA LEU A 255 8.04 18.54 -11.12
C LEU A 255 6.59 18.78 -11.53
N ALA A 256 5.63 18.21 -10.81
CA ALA A 256 4.21 18.38 -11.02
C ALA A 256 3.71 19.76 -10.58
N GLY A 257 4.46 20.49 -9.74
CA GLY A 257 4.01 21.75 -9.15
C GLY A 257 2.83 21.54 -8.19
N LEU A 258 2.86 20.44 -7.43
CA LEU A 258 1.78 20.03 -6.54
C LEU A 258 1.50 21.08 -5.47
N VAL A 259 2.56 21.64 -4.87
CA VAL A 259 2.47 22.67 -3.84
C VAL A 259 2.37 24.05 -4.49
N ARG A 260 1.36 24.82 -4.07
CA ARG A 260 1.13 26.22 -4.44
C ARG A 260 1.08 27.07 -3.17
N THR A 261 0.65 28.32 -3.25
CA THR A 261 0.41 29.16 -2.06
C THR A 261 -0.57 28.49 -1.10
N THR A 262 -0.51 28.77 0.20
CA THR A 262 -1.44 28.19 1.21
C THR A 262 -2.90 28.40 0.83
N LYS A 263 -3.24 29.58 0.30
CA LYS A 263 -4.61 29.90 -0.17
C LYS A 263 -5.07 28.97 -1.30
N ALA A 264 -4.18 28.67 -2.25
CA ALA A 264 -4.47 27.77 -3.36
C ALA A 264 -4.56 26.31 -2.89
N ASN A 265 -3.68 25.89 -1.99
CA ASN A 265 -3.69 24.54 -1.41
C ASN A 265 -4.99 24.29 -0.62
N LEU A 266 -5.45 25.27 0.18
CA LEU A 266 -6.73 25.18 0.88
C LEU A 266 -7.91 25.04 -0.08
N ARG A 267 -7.94 25.81 -1.18
CA ARG A 267 -8.99 25.66 -2.20
C ARG A 267 -8.97 24.30 -2.86
N LYS A 268 -7.78 23.75 -3.14
CA LYS A 268 -7.63 22.40 -3.69
C LYS A 268 -8.15 21.35 -2.70
N ALA A 269 -7.75 21.43 -1.44
CA ALA A 269 -8.23 20.54 -0.38
C ALA A 269 -9.76 20.60 -0.28
N ILE A 270 -10.35 21.79 -0.11
CA ILE A 270 -11.81 21.98 -0.06
C ILE A 270 -12.53 21.32 -1.23
N ALA A 271 -12.01 21.44 -2.46
CA ALA A 271 -12.63 20.81 -3.62
C ALA A 271 -12.54 19.27 -3.60
N GLY A 272 -11.41 18.72 -3.14
CA GLY A 272 -11.23 17.28 -2.94
C GLY A 272 -12.17 16.73 -1.88
N GLU A 273 -12.09 17.28 -0.67
CA GLU A 273 -12.94 16.91 0.48
C GLU A 273 -14.43 16.96 0.12
N HIS A 274 -14.84 18.01 -0.60
CA HIS A 274 -16.23 18.16 -1.04
C HIS A 274 -16.66 17.04 -1.97
N HIS A 275 -15.84 16.71 -2.97
CA HIS A 275 -16.14 15.64 -3.90
C HIS A 275 -16.19 14.29 -3.19
N GLU A 276 -15.29 14.04 -2.24
CA GLU A 276 -15.26 12.79 -1.48
C GLU A 276 -16.48 12.66 -0.57
N ALA A 277 -16.82 13.71 0.18
CA ALA A 277 -17.98 13.78 1.05
C ALA A 277 -19.32 13.63 0.33
N THR A 278 -19.46 14.18 -0.88
CA THR A 278 -20.77 14.30 -1.55
C THR A 278 -20.97 13.34 -2.70
N VAL A 279 -19.90 12.85 -3.33
CA VAL A 279 -19.97 12.02 -4.54
C VAL A 279 -19.30 10.66 -4.31
N LEU A 280 -18.01 10.65 -3.99
CA LEU A 280 -17.21 9.42 -4.00
C LEU A 280 -17.70 8.42 -2.96
N TYR A 281 -17.60 8.79 -1.69
CA TYR A 281 -17.90 7.91 -0.57
C TYR A 281 -19.38 7.54 -0.45
N PRO A 282 -20.35 8.46 -0.65
CA PRO A 282 -21.75 8.08 -0.75
C PRO A 282 -22.01 7.07 -1.88
N GLY A 283 -21.33 7.23 -3.02
CA GLY A 283 -21.41 6.30 -4.15
C GLY A 283 -20.87 4.91 -3.80
N PHE A 284 -19.72 4.84 -3.11
CA PHE A 284 -19.10 3.60 -2.67
C PHE A 284 -19.96 2.89 -1.64
N ALA A 285 -20.49 3.64 -0.67
CA ALA A 285 -21.42 3.14 0.35
C ALA A 285 -22.65 2.47 -0.26
N LYS A 286 -23.27 3.11 -1.27
CA LYS A 286 -24.43 2.56 -1.98
C LYS A 286 -24.08 1.27 -2.71
N ARG A 287 -22.92 1.20 -3.37
CA ARG A 287 -22.49 -0.01 -4.09
C ARG A 287 -22.19 -1.17 -3.15
N ALA A 288 -21.48 -0.92 -2.05
CA ALA A 288 -21.19 -1.92 -1.02
C ALA A 288 -22.49 -2.44 -0.36
N ALA A 289 -23.43 -1.55 -0.04
CA ALA A 289 -24.73 -1.95 0.52
C ALA A 289 -25.53 -2.84 -0.45
N ALA A 290 -25.53 -2.52 -1.74
CA ALA A 290 -26.26 -3.26 -2.76
C ALA A 290 -25.76 -4.71 -2.95
N VAL A 291 -24.50 -5.00 -2.60
CA VAL A 291 -23.91 -6.35 -2.65
C VAL A 291 -23.85 -7.04 -1.28
N GLY A 292 -24.39 -6.42 -0.24
CA GLY A 292 -24.45 -6.98 1.12
C GLY A 292 -23.22 -6.72 2.00
N ASP A 293 -22.22 -5.96 1.53
CA ASP A 293 -21.02 -5.61 2.30
C ASP A 293 -21.31 -4.46 3.28
N THR A 294 -22.17 -4.73 4.26
CA THR A 294 -22.73 -3.72 5.16
C THR A 294 -21.69 -2.99 6.01
N THR A 295 -20.60 -3.67 6.41
CA THR A 295 -19.48 -3.05 7.14
C THR A 295 -18.73 -2.04 6.27
N ALA A 296 -18.36 -2.40 5.04
CA ALA A 296 -17.72 -1.47 4.12
C ALA A 296 -18.65 -0.30 3.75
N ALA A 297 -19.94 -0.57 3.59
CA ALA A 297 -20.93 0.48 3.35
C ALA A 297 -21.03 1.46 4.52
N ARG A 298 -20.88 0.99 5.76
CA ARG A 298 -20.84 1.86 6.95
C ARG A 298 -19.56 2.68 6.97
N TYR A 299 -18.41 2.04 6.79
CA TYR A 299 -17.11 2.70 6.69
C TYR A 299 -17.17 3.88 5.71
N PHE A 300 -17.61 3.65 4.46
CA PHE A 300 -17.71 4.73 3.47
C PHE A 300 -18.66 5.86 3.89
N ARG A 301 -19.76 5.59 4.61
CA ARG A 301 -20.64 6.67 5.11
C ARG A 301 -19.97 7.48 6.21
N ASP A 302 -19.23 6.82 7.09
CA ASP A 302 -18.54 7.47 8.19
C ASP A 302 -17.40 8.34 7.64
N THR A 303 -16.59 7.82 6.71
CA THR A 303 -15.56 8.60 5.99
C THR A 303 -16.17 9.82 5.27
N ALA A 304 -17.29 9.66 4.56
CA ALA A 304 -17.97 10.81 3.93
C ALA A 304 -18.34 11.92 4.94
N ALA A 305 -18.71 11.55 6.16
CA ALA A 305 -19.04 12.50 7.21
C ALA A 305 -17.79 13.19 7.80
N ASP A 306 -16.65 12.51 7.81
CA ASP A 306 -15.37 13.08 8.23
C ASP A 306 -14.81 14.04 7.17
N GLU A 307 -14.87 13.71 5.88
CA GLU A 307 -14.47 14.64 4.80
C GLU A 307 -15.32 15.92 4.80
N ALA A 308 -16.62 15.81 5.12
CA ALA A 308 -17.45 17.01 5.28
C ALA A 308 -16.95 17.92 6.42
N LYS A 309 -16.37 17.35 7.49
CA LYS A 309 -15.76 18.12 8.59
C LYS A 309 -14.42 18.71 8.15
N HIS A 310 -13.59 17.97 7.42
CA HIS A 310 -12.35 18.47 6.83
C HIS A 310 -12.63 19.67 5.91
N GLU A 311 -13.59 19.53 4.99
CA GLU A 311 -14.04 20.61 4.09
C GLU A 311 -14.42 21.86 4.89
N ALA A 312 -15.27 21.71 5.90
CA ALA A 312 -15.72 22.82 6.74
C ALA A 312 -14.56 23.50 7.50
N ALA A 313 -13.61 22.71 8.01
CA ALA A 313 -12.43 23.22 8.69
C ALA A 313 -11.51 24.00 7.74
N PHE A 314 -11.25 23.48 6.53
CA PHE A 314 -10.46 24.16 5.52
C PHE A 314 -11.14 25.44 5.02
N ARG A 315 -12.46 25.43 4.80
CA ARG A 315 -13.23 26.65 4.47
C ARG A 315 -13.08 27.71 5.56
N LYS A 316 -13.19 27.32 6.82
CA LYS A 316 -13.00 28.23 7.96
C LYS A 316 -11.57 28.78 8.00
N ALA A 317 -10.56 27.96 7.71
CA ALA A 317 -9.17 28.41 7.62
C ALA A 317 -8.96 29.39 6.46
N LEU A 318 -9.48 29.07 5.27
CA LEU A 318 -9.39 29.92 4.08
C LEU A 318 -10.01 31.29 4.31
N ASN A 319 -11.20 31.35 4.91
CA ASN A 319 -11.89 32.61 5.20
C ASN A 319 -11.10 33.52 6.17
N LYS A 320 -10.24 32.94 7.02
CA LYS A 320 -9.38 33.70 7.94
C LYS A 320 -8.12 34.26 7.27
N LEU A 321 -7.75 33.79 6.08
CA LEU A 321 -6.58 34.28 5.35
C LEU A 321 -6.86 35.53 4.51
N GLY A 322 -8.13 35.89 4.29
CA GLY A 322 -8.54 37.00 3.40
C GLY A 322 -8.45 36.63 1.93
#